data_AF-A0A6P1F0G8-F1
#
_entry.id   AF-A0A6P1F0G8-F1
#
_cell.length_a   1.000
_cell.length_b   1.000
_cell.length_c   1.000
_cell.angle_alpha   90.00
_cell.angle_beta   90.00
_cell.angle_gamma   90.00
#
_symmetry.space_group_name_H-M   'P 1'
#
loop_
_entity.id
_entity.type
_entity.pdbx_description
1 polymer ?
#
loop_
_entity_poly.entity_id
_entity_poly.type
_entity_poly.pdbx_seq_one_letter_code
_entity_poly.pdbx_strand_id
1 'polypeptide(L)' 'MTPRTAFVLASLWAALAAWGAAIGSTAFLVGGLAMAAAFAALGVVLRRRTRR' A
#
# COMPACT_ATOMS: atom_id res chain seq x y z
N MET A 1 -11.72 -10.38 2.53
CA MET A 1 -10.54 -9.62 3.03
C MET A 1 -11.02 -8.62 4.08
N THR A 2 -10.41 -8.58 5.25
CA THR A 2 -10.77 -7.60 6.30
C THR A 2 -10.03 -6.28 6.07
N PRO A 3 -10.53 -5.14 6.56
CA PRO A 3 -9.84 -3.85 6.43
C PRO A 3 -8.41 -3.86 6.99
N ARG A 4 -8.13 -4.72 7.99
CA ARG A 4 -6.78 -4.92 8.55
C ARG A 4 -5.81 -5.54 7.55
N THR A 5 -6.21 -6.54 6.78
CA THR A 5 -5.31 -7.19 5.80
C THR A 5 -4.87 -6.22 4.71
N ALA A 6 -5.75 -5.30 4.28
CA ALA A 6 -5.40 -4.27 3.30
C ALA A 6 -4.37 -3.26 3.84
N PHE A 7 -4.50 -2.87 5.11
CA PHE A 7 -3.53 -1.98 5.77
C PHE A 7 -2.15 -2.64 5.92
N VAL A 8 -2.11 -3.93 6.30
CA VAL A 8 -0.86 -4.69 6.44
C VAL A 8 -0.13 -4.78 5.10
N LEU A 9 -0.84 -5.08 4.01
CA LEU A 9 -0.29 -5.08 2.65
C LEU A 9 0.22 -3.69 2.24
N ALA A 10 -0.54 -2.63 2.52
CA ALA A 10 -0.11 -1.26 2.22
C ALA A 10 1.19 -0.89 2.96
N SER A 11 1.31 -1.23 4.25
CA SER A 11 2.54 -0.98 5.02
C SER A 11 3.73 -1.80 4.52
N LEU A 12 3.50 -3.02 4.04
CA LEU A 12 4.55 -3.87 3.48
C LEU A 12 5.11 -3.26 2.18
N TRP A 13 4.23 -2.77 1.31
CA TRP A 13 4.61 -2.10 0.08
C TRP A 13 5.26 -0.73 0.31
N ALA A 14 4.84 0.00 1.35
CA ALA A 14 5.49 1.24 1.75
C ALA A 14 6.93 0.99 2.25
N ALA A 15 7.16 -0.10 3.01
CA ALA A 15 8.50 -0.50 3.42
C ALA A 15 9.37 -0.88 2.22
N LEU A 16 8.80 -1.56 1.22
CA LEU A 16 9.48 -1.89 -0.03
C LEU A 16 9.87 -0.63 -0.82
N ALA A 17 8.99 0.38 -0.86
CA ALA A 17 9.26 1.67 -1.49
C ALA A 17 10.40 2.42 -0.79
N ALA A 18 10.39 2.43 0.55
CA ALA A 18 11.45 3.02 1.36
C ALA A 18 12.80 2.30 1.13
N TRP A 19 12.78 0.98 0.97
CA TRP A 19 13.95 0.21 0.58
C TRP A 19 14.44 0.57 -0.83
N GLY A 20 13.52 0.75 -1.77
CA GLY A 20 13.80 1.27 -3.12
C GLY A 20 14.53 2.61 -3.10
N ALA A 21 14.16 3.51 -2.18
CA ALA A 21 14.84 4.78 -1.97
C ALA A 21 16.26 4.58 -1.40
N ALA A 22 16.42 3.66 -0.45
CA ALA A 22 17.72 3.35 0.15
C ALA A 22 18.72 2.76 -0.85
N ILE A 23 18.26 1.97 -1.82
CA ILE A 23 19.11 1.35 -2.86
C ILE A 23 19.23 2.20 -4.14
N GLY A 24 18.63 3.39 -4.19
CA GLY A 24 18.64 4.25 -5.37
C GLY A 24 17.85 3.71 -6.58
N SER A 25 16.96 2.75 -6.37
CA SER A 25 16.16 2.16 -7.44
C SER A 25 14.79 2.82 -7.56
N THR A 26 14.63 3.64 -8.58
CA THR A 26 13.38 4.34 -8.90
C THR A 26 12.23 3.38 -9.19
N ALA A 27 12.49 2.22 -9.79
CA ALA A 27 11.46 1.21 -10.06
C ALA A 27 10.81 0.67 -8.78
N PHE A 28 11.62 0.34 -7.76
CA PHE A 28 11.11 -0.12 -6.47
C PHE A 28 10.42 1.01 -5.68
N LEU A 29 10.94 2.23 -5.79
CA LEU A 29 10.36 3.42 -5.17
C LEU A 29 8.95 3.70 -5.70
N VAL A 30 8.82 3.84 -7.03
CA VAL A 30 7.56 4.17 -7.69
C VAL A 30 6.60 2.99 -7.63
N GLY A 31 7.06 1.78 -7.90
CA GLY A 31 6.25 0.57 -7.82
C GLY A 31 5.70 0.33 -6.42
N GLY A 32 6.55 0.47 -5.39
CA GLY A 32 6.14 0.33 -4.00
C GLY A 32 5.14 1.40 -3.54
N LEU A 33 5.36 2.67 -3.91
CA LEU A 33 4.43 3.76 -3.61
C LEU A 33 3.08 3.58 -4.29
N ALA A 34 3.07 3.22 -5.58
CA ALA A 34 1.85 2.99 -6.33
C ALA A 34 1.03 1.85 -5.71
N MET A 35 1.68 0.76 -5.34
CA MET A 35 1.01 -0.39 -4.71
C MET A 35 0.52 -0.06 -3.30
N ALA A 36 1.31 0.65 -2.50
CA ALA A 36 0.90 1.11 -1.17
C ALA A 36 -0.35 2.00 -1.24
N ALA A 37 -0.38 2.95 -2.19
CA ALA A 37 -1.52 3.83 -2.42
C ALA A 37 -2.77 3.04 -2.88
N ALA A 38 -2.60 2.08 -3.79
CA ALA A 38 -3.69 1.22 -4.26
C ALA A 38 -4.33 0.41 -3.13
N PHE A 39 -3.52 -0.24 -2.28
CA PHE A 39 -4.02 -1.00 -1.14
C PHE A 39 -4.67 -0.13 -0.06
N ALA A 40 -4.11 1.07 0.20
CA ALA A 40 -4.72 2.04 1.09
C ALA A 40 -6.10 2.49 0.58
N ALA A 41 -6.21 2.82 -0.71
CA ALA A 41 -7.47 3.18 -1.35
C ALA A 41 -8.48 2.03 -1.29
N LEU A 42 -8.05 0.80 -1.56
CA LEU A 42 -8.90 -0.39 -1.50
C LEU A 42 -9.44 -0.61 -0.07
N GLY A 43 -8.61 -0.43 0.95
CA GLY A 43 -9.02 -0.51 2.35
C GLY A 43 -10.05 0.55 2.73
N VAL A 44 -9.89 1.79 2.25
CA VAL A 44 -10.87 2.87 2.45
C VAL A 44 -12.19 2.58 1.75
N VAL A 45 -12.16 2.10 0.50
CA VAL A 45 -13.36 1.73 -0.27
C VAL A 45 -14.10 0.57 0.39
N LEU A 46 -13.38 -0.46 0.85
CA LEU A 46 -13.98 -1.57 1.58
C LEU A 46 -14.68 -1.07 2.84
N ARG A 47 -13.99 -0.25 3.65
CA ARG A 47 -14.54 0.33 4.88
C ARG A 47 -15.77 1.20 4.62
N ARG A 48 -15.78 1.97 3.53
CA ARG A 48 -16.94 2.77 3.10
C ARG A 48 -18.12 1.88 2.68
N ARG A 49 -17.87 0.77 1.98
CA ARG A 49 -18.92 -0.20 1.61
C ARG A 49 -19.50 -0.94 2.80
N THR A 50 -18.70 -1.31 3.81
CA THR A 50 -19.21 -2.03 5.00
C THR A 50 -19.99 -1.12 5.96
N ARG A 51 -19.83 0.21 5.85
CA ARG A 51 -20.56 1.20 6.66
C ARG A 51 -21.86 1.70 6.01
N ARG A 52 -22.09 1.40 4.74
CA ARG A 52 -23.38 1.62 4.06
C ARG A 52 -24.22 0.36 4.19
#